data_AF-A0A6B2ME39-F1
#
_entry.id   AF-A0A6B2ME39-F1
#
_cell.length_a   1.000
_cell.length_b   1.000
_cell.length_c   1.000
_cell.angle_alpha   90.00
_cell.angle_beta   90.00
_cell.angle_gamma   90.00
#
_symmetry.space_group_name_H-M   'P 1'
#
loop_
_entity.id
_entity.type
_entity.pdbx_description
1 polymer ?
#
loop_
_entity_poly.entity_id
_entity_poly.type
_entity_poly.pdbx_seq_one_letter_code
_entity_poly.pdbx_strand_id
1 'polypeptide(L)'
;MVLKDKPGVLEDAAYPKCICGARDWRIDKWMMERNAGSTRCDCAGYWFPHRMGSFYCQHRRDGTDRLPGHPDFWTRDMTQDQHDALVAQYSAESRE
;
A
#
# COMPACT_ATOMS: atom_id res chain seq x y z
N MET A 1 -23.82 -4.65 5.15
CA MET A 1 -23.17 -5.80 4.48
C MET A 1 -21.80 -5.32 4.03
N VAL A 2 -20.75 -5.69 4.76
CA VAL A 2 -19.36 -5.30 4.41
C VAL A 2 -18.98 -6.14 3.19
N LEU A 3 -18.85 -5.52 2.03
CA LEU A 3 -18.30 -6.13 0.83
C LEU A 3 -16.85 -6.52 1.13
N LYS A 4 -16.66 -7.78 1.56
CA LYS A 4 -15.35 -8.44 1.54
C LYS A 4 -15.11 -8.84 0.08
N ASP A 5 -14.53 -7.94 -0.68
CA ASP A 5 -14.24 -8.18 -2.09
C ASP A 5 -13.19 -9.29 -2.22
N LYS A 6 -13.61 -10.39 -2.83
CA LYS A 6 -12.72 -11.44 -3.33
C LYS A 6 -12.04 -10.88 -4.60
N PRO A 7 -10.72 -10.65 -4.63
CA PRO A 7 -10.03 -9.91 -5.68
C PRO A 7 -9.90 -10.66 -7.03
N GLY A 8 -10.62 -11.77 -7.23
CA GLY A 8 -10.57 -12.57 -8.45
C GLY A 8 -11.69 -12.31 -9.46
N VAL A 9 -12.77 -11.62 -9.07
CA VAL A 9 -14.04 -11.60 -9.86
C VAL A 9 -14.37 -10.21 -10.45
N LEU A 10 -13.62 -9.15 -10.09
CA LEU A 10 -13.62 -7.87 -10.84
C LEU A 10 -12.74 -8.00 -12.10
N GLU A 11 -13.02 -9.06 -12.87
CA GLU A 11 -12.32 -9.55 -14.05
C GLU A 11 -12.34 -8.49 -15.15
N ASP A 12 -11.15 -8.10 -15.65
CA ASP A 12 -10.77 -7.40 -16.88
C ASP A 12 -11.66 -6.27 -17.46
N ALA A 13 -12.98 -6.42 -17.49
CA ALA A 13 -13.96 -5.45 -17.96
C ALA A 13 -13.88 -4.09 -17.24
N ALA A 14 -13.45 -4.05 -15.97
CA ALA A 14 -13.30 -2.82 -15.20
C ALA A 14 -12.09 -1.97 -15.64
N TYR A 15 -11.12 -2.55 -16.36
CA TYR A 15 -9.94 -1.84 -16.85
C TYR A 15 -10.22 -1.22 -18.22
N PRO A 16 -10.05 0.10 -18.40
CA PRO A 16 -10.17 0.76 -19.70
C PRO A 16 -9.28 0.10 -20.76
N LYS A 17 -9.84 -0.04 -21.96
CA LYS A 17 -9.16 -0.66 -23.09
C LYS A 17 -8.26 0.40 -23.76
N CYS A 18 -6.96 0.14 -23.80
CA CYS A 18 -6.01 0.92 -24.58
C CYS A 18 -6.39 0.89 -26.07
N ILE A 19 -5.92 1.86 -26.86
CA ILE A 19 -6.09 1.87 -28.32
C ILE A 19 -5.53 0.60 -28.97
N CYS A 20 -4.45 0.02 -28.41
CA CYS A 20 -3.90 -1.26 -28.87
C CYS A 20 -4.71 -2.50 -28.43
N GLY A 21 -5.78 -2.31 -27.67
CA GLY A 21 -6.68 -3.35 -27.19
C GLY A 21 -6.29 -4.02 -25.87
N ALA A 22 -5.10 -3.72 -25.34
CA ALA A 22 -4.68 -4.17 -24.02
C ALA A 22 -5.49 -3.49 -22.91
N ARG A 23 -5.76 -4.24 -21.83
CA ARG A 23 -6.48 -3.77 -20.63
C ARG A 23 -5.53 -3.72 -19.43
N ASP A 24 -4.32 -3.21 -19.68
CA ASP A 24 -3.20 -3.16 -18.75
C ASP A 24 -2.82 -1.72 -18.37
N TRP A 25 -3.74 -0.76 -18.57
CA TRP A 25 -3.50 0.65 -18.30
C TRP A 25 -3.00 0.86 -16.86
N ARG A 26 -1.71 1.20 -16.75
CA ARG A 26 -1.02 1.26 -15.45
C ARG A 26 -1.58 2.33 -14.52
N ILE A 27 -2.09 3.42 -15.10
CA ILE A 27 -2.72 4.50 -14.33
C ILE A 27 -3.99 3.97 -13.68
N ASP A 28 -4.83 3.25 -14.42
CA ASP A 28 -6.07 2.69 -13.87
C ASP A 28 -5.81 1.60 -12.85
N LYS A 29 -4.83 0.72 -13.06
CA LYS A 29 -4.45 -0.24 -12.02
C LYS A 29 -4.05 0.44 -10.70
N TRP A 30 -3.34 1.57 -10.78
CA TRP A 30 -3.09 2.39 -9.59
C TRP A 30 -4.37 3.06 -9.04
N MET A 31 -5.26 3.56 -9.90
CA MET A 31 -6.53 4.21 -9.51
C MET A 31 -7.59 3.25 -8.96
N MET A 32 -7.53 1.97 -9.34
CA MET A 32 -8.45 0.91 -8.91
C MET A 32 -7.97 0.26 -7.61
N GLU A 33 -6.65 0.20 -7.39
CA GLU A 33 -6.07 -0.32 -6.16
C GLU A 33 -5.91 0.75 -5.06
N ARG A 34 -6.04 2.05 -5.39
CA ARG A 34 -5.97 3.11 -4.38
C ARG A 34 -7.27 3.18 -3.56
N ASN A 35 -7.14 3.50 -2.28
CA ASN A 35 -8.28 4.00 -1.52
C ASN A 35 -8.79 5.32 -2.16
N ALA A 36 -10.03 5.29 -2.67
CA ALA A 36 -10.65 6.40 -3.40
C ALA A 36 -11.05 7.60 -2.52
N GLY A 37 -10.94 7.48 -1.20
CA GLY A 37 -11.24 8.55 -0.24
C GLY A 37 -10.22 9.69 -0.25
N SER A 38 -9.01 9.47 -0.79
CA SER A 38 -8.03 10.55 -0.98
C SER A 38 -7.19 10.36 -2.24
N THR A 39 -6.82 11.47 -2.89
CA THR A 39 -5.94 11.47 -4.08
C THR A 39 -4.46 11.58 -3.72
N ARG A 40 -4.15 11.92 -2.46
CA ARG A 40 -2.81 12.11 -1.88
C ARG A 40 -2.82 11.79 -0.39
N CYS A 41 -1.65 11.53 0.17
CA CYS A 41 -1.41 11.27 1.59
C CYS A 41 -0.52 12.36 2.18
N ASP A 42 -0.83 12.77 3.41
CA ASP A 42 -0.11 13.79 4.18
C ASP A 42 0.50 13.18 5.47
N CYS A 43 0.76 11.86 5.51
CA CYS A 43 1.33 11.19 6.69
C CYS A 43 2.77 11.63 6.99
N ALA A 44 3.20 11.44 8.24
CA ALA A 44 4.52 11.84 8.74
C ALA A 44 5.72 11.11 8.08
N GLY A 45 5.48 10.05 7.32
CA GLY A 45 6.53 9.33 6.57
C GLY A 45 7.20 10.15 5.46
N TYR A 46 6.57 11.24 5.01
CA TYR A 46 7.14 12.21 4.08
C TYR A 46 6.95 13.64 4.59
N TRP A 47 7.89 14.52 4.27
CA TRP A 47 7.80 15.96 4.57
C TRP A 47 6.94 16.75 3.57
N PHE A 48 6.41 16.07 2.54
CA PHE A 48 5.57 16.65 1.51
C PHE A 48 4.42 15.69 1.17
N PRO A 49 3.32 16.20 0.60
CA PRO A 49 2.21 15.37 0.16
C PRO A 49 2.64 14.35 -0.90
N HIS A 50 2.30 13.09 -0.72
CA HIS A 50 2.81 12.00 -1.55
C HIS A 50 1.69 11.02 -1.93
N ARG A 51 2.03 10.04 -2.79
CA ARG A 51 1.09 8.99 -3.16
C ARG A 51 0.99 7.97 -2.03
N MET A 52 -0.23 7.57 -1.67
CA MET A 52 -0.45 6.51 -0.70
C MET A 52 0.15 5.18 -1.19
N GLY A 53 0.77 4.43 -0.29
CA GLY A 53 1.54 3.23 -0.63
C GLY A 53 2.94 3.48 -1.21
N SER A 54 3.41 4.74 -1.30
CA SER A 54 4.84 5.01 -1.55
C SER A 54 5.73 4.38 -0.47
N PHE A 55 7.02 4.25 -0.73
CA PHE A 55 7.94 3.43 0.08
C PHE A 55 7.92 3.80 1.57
N TYR A 56 8.06 5.09 1.91
CA TYR A 56 8.02 5.56 3.30
C TYR A 56 6.62 5.97 3.77
N CYS A 57 5.59 5.70 2.97
CA CYS A 57 4.21 6.03 3.37
C CYS A 57 3.83 5.14 4.54
N GLN A 58 3.26 5.71 5.60
CA GLN A 58 2.73 4.96 6.75
C GLN A 58 1.41 4.26 6.42
N HIS A 59 0.86 4.46 5.24
CA HIS A 59 -0.33 3.76 4.76
C HIS A 59 0.01 2.95 3.49
N ARG A 60 -0.52 1.74 3.41
CA ARG A 60 -0.49 0.88 2.22
C ARG A 60 -1.40 1.46 1.14
N ARG A 61 -1.32 0.87 -0.06
CA ARG A 61 -2.12 1.32 -1.22
C ARG A 61 -3.63 1.20 -0.97
N ASP A 62 -4.05 0.19 -0.23
CA ASP A 62 -5.44 -0.06 0.18
C ASP A 62 -5.92 0.83 1.35
N GLY A 63 -5.05 1.67 1.90
CA GLY A 63 -5.35 2.57 3.01
C GLY A 63 -5.17 1.96 4.40
N THR A 64 -4.73 0.71 4.51
CA THR A 64 -4.36 0.11 5.82
C THR A 64 -3.01 0.64 6.31
N ASP A 65 -2.80 0.62 7.62
CA ASP A 65 -1.58 1.17 8.21
C ASP A 65 -0.38 0.21 8.12
N ARG A 66 0.78 0.82 7.93
CA ARG A 66 2.10 0.23 8.18
C ARG A 66 2.55 0.72 9.54
N LEU A 67 2.61 -0.22 10.48
CA LEU A 67 3.02 0.03 11.84
C LEU A 67 4.43 -0.52 12.06
N PRO A 68 5.19 0.00 13.06
CA PRO A 68 6.42 -0.61 13.50
C PRO A 68 6.28 -2.13 13.66
N GLY A 69 7.25 -2.89 13.14
CA GLY A 69 7.23 -4.35 13.16
C GLY A 69 6.53 -5.00 11.96
N HIS A 70 5.75 -4.26 11.18
CA HIS A 70 5.29 -4.77 9.88
C HIS A 70 6.49 -4.90 8.92
N PRO A 71 6.62 -5.99 8.15
CA PRO A 71 7.73 -6.18 7.21
C PRO A 71 7.82 -5.14 6.09
N ASP A 72 6.76 -4.37 5.88
CA ASP A 72 6.68 -3.32 4.88
C ASP A 72 6.73 -1.90 5.48
N PHE A 73 7.02 -1.76 6.78
CA PHE A 73 7.22 -0.47 7.45
C PHE A 73 8.66 0.02 7.32
N TRP A 74 8.84 1.24 6.81
CA TRP A 74 10.16 1.85 6.66
C TRP A 74 10.11 3.34 6.98
N THR A 75 11.16 3.85 7.65
CA THR A 75 11.43 5.28 7.76
C THR A 75 12.64 5.66 6.91
N ARG A 76 12.80 6.96 6.59
CA ARG A 76 13.85 7.45 5.68
C ARG A 76 15.28 7.26 6.22
N ASP A 77 15.41 7.16 7.53
CA ASP A 77 16.64 7.09 8.31
C ASP A 77 16.95 5.68 8.81
N MET A 78 16.08 4.71 8.53
CA MET A 78 16.23 3.33 8.98
C MET A 78 17.24 2.55 8.13
N THR A 79 18.16 1.84 8.78
CA THR A 79 19.03 0.85 8.14
C THR A 79 18.34 -0.51 8.03
N GLN A 80 18.87 -1.40 7.18
CA GLN A 80 18.35 -2.77 7.05
C GLN A 80 18.39 -3.52 8.39
N ASP A 81 19.50 -3.43 9.13
CA ASP A 81 19.64 -4.10 10.43
C ASP A 81 18.60 -3.60 11.44
N GLN A 82 18.31 -2.29 11.45
CA GLN A 82 17.28 -1.70 12.31
C GLN A 82 15.88 -2.18 11.93
N HIS A 83 15.59 -2.26 10.63
CA HIS A 83 14.34 -2.80 10.12
C HIS A 83 14.15 -4.25 10.57
N ASP A 84 15.15 -5.09 10.34
CA ASP A 84 15.05 -6.53 10.62
C ASP A 84 14.93 -6.81 12.12
N ALA A 85 15.64 -6.04 12.96
CA ALA A 85 15.49 -6.10 14.41
C ALA A 85 14.07 -5.73 14.86
N LEU A 86 13.48 -4.67 14.28
CA LEU A 86 12.13 -4.22 14.59
C LEU A 86 11.08 -5.27 14.21
N VAL A 87 11.18 -5.86 13.02
CA VAL A 87 10.29 -6.93 12.57
C VAL A 87 10.41 -8.16 13.48
N ALA A 88 11.63 -8.54 13.87
CA ALA A 88 11.87 -9.67 14.75
C ALA A 88 11.27 -9.44 16.15
N GLN A 89 11.42 -8.24 16.72
CA GLN A 89 10.87 -7.90 18.04
C GLN A 89 9.34 -8.08 18.08
N TYR A 90 8.61 -7.45 17.17
CA TYR A 90 7.15 -7.52 17.16
C TYR A 90 6.61 -8.91 16.78
N SER A 91 7.37 -9.66 15.98
CA SER A 91 7.04 -11.07 15.68
C SER A 91 7.21 -11.99 16.90
N ALA A 92 8.11 -11.66 17.83
CA ALA A 92 8.26 -12.37 19.09
C ALA A 92 7.16 -11.98 20.09
N GLU A 93 6.87 -10.69 20.23
CA GLU A 93 5.83 -10.16 21.15
C GLU A 93 4.41 -10.62 20.78
N SER A 94 4.12 -10.87 19.49
CA SER A 94 2.81 -11.40 19.06
C SER A 94 2.60 -12.90 19.34
N ARG A 95 3.62 -13.61 19.82
CA ARG A 95 3.58 -15.04 20.16
C ARG A 95 3.44 -15.33 21.65
N GLU A 96 3.46 -14.29 22.49
CA GLU A 96 3.21 -14.35 23.93
C GLU A 96 1.73 -14.03 24.25
#